data_AF-A0A6G3C0U0-F1
#
_entry.id   AF-A0A6G3C0U0-F1
#
_cell.length_a   1.000
_cell.length_b   1.000
_cell.length_c   1.000
_cell.angle_alpha   90.00
_cell.angle_beta   90.00
_cell.angle_gamma   90.00
#
_symmetry.space_group_name_H-M   'P 1'
#
loop_
_entity.id
_entity.type
_entity.pdbx_description
1 polymer ?
#
loop_
_entity_poly.entity_id
_entity_poly.type
_entity_poly.pdbx_seq_one_letter_code
_entity_poly.pdbx_strand_id
1 'polypeptide(L)'
;RREEDRPLAAAGALVDMGSRPPRMLVPEPEGSGGTGGRAFTLALRGRPAAIGPAVAVTEAAQSLRLASRALGLMGRGVLPRQGVVRCSEHLSTLLLHGDEPLLERLQARVLAPLDTVSAGQRDRLAETLLAWLLSGSNVPDVAARLHIHPQTVRYRLRQLEKLFGDALHDPETRLDLILALRAESLHARQN
;
A
#
# COMPACT_ATOMS: atom_id res chain seq x y z
N ARG A 1 1.40 -15.19 -35.35
CA ARG A 1 1.92 -13.99 -34.67
C ARG A 1 0.88 -12.91 -34.81
N ARG A 2 0.11 -12.63 -33.75
CA ARG A 2 -1.06 -11.74 -33.83
C ARG A 2 -0.59 -10.28 -33.81
N GLU A 3 -1.37 -9.43 -34.48
CA GLU A 3 -1.16 -8.00 -34.68
C GLU A 3 -1.00 -7.19 -33.36
N GLU A 4 -1.33 -7.80 -32.22
CA GLU A 4 -1.24 -7.27 -30.86
C GLU A 4 0.21 -7.09 -30.34
N ASP A 5 1.19 -7.83 -30.89
CA ASP A 5 2.59 -7.81 -30.42
C ASP A 5 3.41 -6.61 -30.95
N ARG A 6 2.94 -5.96 -32.03
CA ARG A 6 3.71 -4.98 -32.81
C ARG A 6 4.16 -3.72 -32.03
N PRO A 7 3.32 -3.04 -31.22
CA PRO A 7 3.74 -1.82 -30.54
C PRO A 7 4.68 -2.07 -29.35
N LEU A 8 4.62 -3.26 -28.75
CA LEU A 8 5.45 -3.63 -27.59
C LEU A 8 6.83 -4.12 -28.01
N ALA A 9 6.90 -4.92 -29.08
CA ALA A 9 8.17 -5.34 -29.68
C ALA A 9 8.96 -4.14 -30.26
N ALA A 10 8.27 -3.14 -30.80
CA ALA A 10 8.88 -1.91 -31.31
C ALA A 10 9.57 -1.06 -30.22
N ALA A 11 9.22 -1.25 -28.94
CA ALA A 11 9.83 -0.57 -27.80
C ALA A 11 11.01 -1.34 -27.19
N GLY A 12 11.50 -2.41 -27.84
CA GLY A 12 12.58 -3.24 -27.32
C GLY A 12 12.17 -4.12 -26.13
N ALA A 13 10.86 -4.25 -25.86
CA ALA A 13 10.37 -5.06 -24.76
C ALA A 13 10.29 -6.54 -25.14
N LEU A 14 10.70 -7.42 -24.22
CA LEU A 14 10.43 -8.86 -24.30
C LEU A 14 9.08 -9.13 -23.63
N VAL A 15 8.22 -9.87 -24.31
CA VAL A 15 6.85 -10.13 -23.85
C VAL A 15 6.61 -11.64 -23.77
N ASP A 16 6.08 -12.08 -22.64
CA ASP A 16 5.52 -13.42 -22.45
C ASP A 16 3.99 -13.28 -22.31
N MET A 17 3.28 -13.54 -23.40
CA MET A 17 1.82 -13.56 -23.44
C MET A 17 1.23 -14.91 -23.01
N GLY A 18 2.06 -15.94 -22.85
CA GLY A 18 1.65 -17.27 -22.38
C GLY A 18 1.47 -17.32 -20.87
N SER A 19 2.19 -16.47 -20.12
CA SER A 19 2.02 -16.34 -18.69
C SER A 19 0.66 -15.72 -18.33
N ARG A 20 0.11 -16.10 -17.17
CA ARG A 20 -1.09 -15.50 -16.60
C ARG A 20 -0.77 -14.92 -15.22
N PRO A 21 -0.82 -13.58 -15.04
CA PRO A 21 -1.03 -12.56 -16.07
C PRO A 21 0.16 -12.46 -17.06
N PRO A 22 -0.02 -11.85 -18.25
CA PRO A 22 1.07 -11.59 -19.20
C PRO A 22 2.22 -10.81 -18.55
N ARG A 23 3.45 -11.10 -18.93
CA ARG A 23 4.66 -10.51 -18.36
C ARG A 23 5.47 -9.81 -19.43
N MET A 24 6.17 -8.77 -19.01
CA MET A 24 6.97 -7.94 -19.89
C MET A 24 8.28 -7.56 -19.21
N LEU A 25 9.38 -7.65 -19.94
CA LEU A 25 10.64 -7.02 -19.60
C LEU A 25 10.80 -5.81 -20.53
N VAL A 26 10.86 -4.62 -19.96
CA VAL A 26 10.97 -3.37 -20.71
C VAL A 26 12.32 -2.74 -20.39
N PRO A 27 13.13 -2.37 -21.39
CA PRO A 27 14.35 -1.61 -21.13
C PRO A 27 13.99 -0.26 -20.52
N GLU A 28 14.75 0.17 -19.50
CA GLU A 28 14.60 1.53 -19.00
C GLU A 28 15.01 2.50 -20.12
N PRO A 29 14.18 3.49 -20.51
CA PRO A 29 14.59 4.44 -21.51
C PRO A 29 15.76 5.25 -20.95
N GLU A 30 16.89 5.28 -21.67
CA GLU A 30 17.98 6.17 -21.31
C GLU A 30 17.46 7.62 -21.30
N GLY A 31 17.41 8.21 -20.10
CA GLY A 31 16.99 9.61 -19.90
C GLY A 31 15.49 9.81 -19.64
N SER A 32 15.22 10.73 -18.71
CA SER A 32 13.92 11.15 -18.16
C SER A 32 12.92 11.80 -19.14
N GLY A 33 13.02 11.52 -20.45
CA GLY A 33 12.19 12.14 -21.48
C GLY A 33 11.70 11.21 -22.61
N GLY A 34 12.02 9.93 -22.58
CA GLY A 34 11.73 9.02 -23.70
C GLY A 34 10.24 8.72 -23.92
N THR A 35 9.79 8.89 -25.16
CA THR A 35 8.51 8.45 -25.78
C THR A 35 8.07 7.02 -25.40
N GLY A 36 9.00 6.17 -24.96
CA GLY A 36 8.76 4.79 -24.51
C GLY A 36 7.79 4.67 -23.33
N GLY A 37 7.83 5.57 -22.35
CA GLY A 37 6.90 5.51 -21.20
C GLY A 37 5.44 5.81 -21.60
N ARG A 38 5.23 6.77 -22.50
CA ARG A 38 3.89 7.09 -23.05
C ARG A 38 3.40 6.04 -24.04
N ALA A 39 4.28 5.56 -24.93
CA ALA A 39 3.95 4.48 -25.86
C ALA A 39 3.59 3.18 -25.13
N PHE A 40 4.28 2.88 -24.02
CA PHE A 40 3.98 1.75 -23.14
C PHE A 40 2.60 1.89 -22.49
N THR A 41 2.29 3.04 -21.89
CA THR A 41 0.95 3.29 -21.32
C THR A 41 -0.16 3.20 -22.37
N LEU A 42 0.09 3.71 -23.58
CA LEU A 42 -0.85 3.60 -24.71
C LEU A 42 -1.03 2.14 -25.17
N ALA A 43 0.05 1.35 -25.20
CA ALA A 43 0.01 -0.06 -25.58
C ALA A 43 -0.77 -0.92 -24.58
N LEU A 44 -0.78 -0.54 -23.30
CA LEU A 44 -1.60 -1.20 -22.28
C LEU A 44 -3.10 -0.95 -22.44
N ARG A 45 -3.53 0.01 -23.27
CA ARG A 45 -4.95 0.27 -23.64
C ARG A 45 -5.91 0.31 -22.45
N GLY A 46 -5.48 0.89 -21.32
CA GLY A 46 -6.28 0.99 -20.10
C GLY A 46 -6.40 -0.31 -19.29
N ARG A 47 -5.70 -1.38 -19.68
CA ARG A 47 -5.63 -2.60 -18.86
C ARG A 47 -4.82 -2.32 -17.58
N PRO A 48 -5.25 -2.85 -16.43
CA PRO A 48 -4.48 -2.76 -15.19
C PRO A 48 -3.09 -3.37 -15.38
N ALA A 49 -2.06 -2.62 -15.01
CA ALA A 49 -0.68 -3.08 -15.06
C ALA A 49 0.12 -2.56 -13.87
N ALA A 50 1.14 -3.32 -13.48
CA ALA A 50 2.12 -2.91 -12.49
C ALA A 50 3.52 -3.00 -13.06
N ILE A 51 4.35 -2.00 -12.76
CA ILE A 51 5.76 -1.92 -13.17
C ILE A 51 6.61 -1.97 -11.91
N GLY A 52 7.54 -2.93 -11.86
CA GLY A 52 8.55 -3.00 -10.80
C GLY A 52 9.60 -1.89 -10.93
N PRO A 53 10.50 -1.73 -9.95
CA PRO A 53 11.62 -0.79 -10.07
C PRO A 53 12.50 -1.13 -11.27
N ALA A 54 13.14 -0.11 -11.84
CA ALA A 54 14.24 -0.32 -12.78
C ALA A 54 15.44 -0.89 -12.02
N VAL A 55 16.01 -1.97 -12.55
CA VAL A 55 17.06 -2.77 -11.92
C VAL A 55 17.96 -3.37 -13.00
N ALA A 56 19.13 -3.86 -12.61
CA ALA A 56 19.98 -4.62 -13.51
C ALA A 56 19.24 -5.87 -14.04
N VAL A 57 19.59 -6.35 -15.24
CA VAL A 57 18.93 -7.52 -15.86
C VAL A 57 19.00 -8.76 -14.95
N THR A 58 20.09 -8.92 -14.20
CA THR A 58 20.26 -10.00 -13.21
C THR A 58 19.26 -9.93 -12.05
N GLU A 59 18.71 -8.76 -11.78
CA GLU A 59 17.73 -8.50 -10.72
C GLU A 59 16.29 -8.40 -11.26
N ALA A 60 16.07 -8.63 -12.56
CA ALA A 60 14.75 -8.54 -13.19
C ALA A 60 13.69 -9.40 -12.47
N ALA A 61 14.09 -10.53 -11.88
CA ALA A 61 13.21 -11.36 -11.07
C ALA A 61 12.66 -10.62 -9.83
N GLN A 62 13.45 -9.76 -9.19
CA GLN A 62 13.00 -8.94 -8.06
C GLN A 62 11.98 -7.89 -8.52
N SER A 63 12.27 -7.20 -9.62
CA SER A 63 11.34 -6.23 -10.22
C SER A 63 10.01 -6.89 -10.58
N LEU A 64 10.05 -8.08 -11.21
CA LEU A 64 8.87 -8.87 -11.53
C LEU A 64 8.10 -9.33 -10.28
N ARG A 65 8.79 -9.72 -9.20
CA ARG A 65 8.14 -10.09 -7.92
C ARG A 65 7.34 -8.91 -7.34
N LEU A 66 7.93 -7.72 -7.31
CA LEU A 66 7.27 -6.52 -6.82
C LEU A 66 6.08 -6.12 -7.71
N ALA A 67 6.25 -6.16 -9.04
CA ALA A 67 5.17 -5.91 -10.00
C ALA A 67 4.00 -6.90 -9.82
N SER A 68 4.31 -8.20 -9.66
CA SER A 68 3.29 -9.24 -9.46
C SER A 68 2.53 -9.03 -8.16
N ARG A 69 3.22 -8.65 -7.07
CA ARG A 69 2.59 -8.30 -5.80
C ARG A 69 1.69 -7.08 -5.95
N ALA A 70 2.18 -6.01 -6.57
CA ALA A 70 1.39 -4.81 -6.82
C ALA A 70 0.12 -5.12 -7.62
N LEU A 71 0.22 -5.96 -8.65
CA LEU A 71 -0.94 -6.39 -9.44
C LEU A 71 -1.95 -7.19 -8.62
N GLY A 72 -1.49 -8.07 -7.71
CA GLY A 72 -2.36 -8.76 -6.75
C GLY A 72 -3.07 -7.78 -5.80
N LEU A 73 -2.37 -6.75 -5.33
CA LEU A 73 -2.94 -5.69 -4.51
C LEU A 73 -3.95 -4.82 -5.28
N MET A 74 -3.73 -4.56 -6.57
CA MET A 74 -4.72 -3.93 -7.44
C MET A 74 -6.00 -4.78 -7.54
N GLY A 75 -5.86 -6.10 -7.69
CA GLY A 75 -7.01 -7.01 -7.73
C GLY A 75 -7.85 -7.02 -6.44
N ARG A 76 -7.20 -6.86 -5.28
CA ARG A 76 -7.86 -6.69 -3.97
C ARG A 76 -8.41 -5.27 -3.75
N GLY A 77 -8.08 -4.33 -4.62
CA GLY A 77 -8.41 -2.92 -4.49
C GLY A 77 -7.34 -2.09 -3.78
N VAL A 78 -6.48 -2.69 -2.94
CA VAL A 78 -5.52 -1.99 -2.06
C VAL A 78 -4.68 -0.94 -2.80
N LEU A 79 -4.35 -1.22 -4.06
CA LEU A 79 -3.80 -0.25 -5.02
C LEU A 79 -4.83 0.05 -6.12
N PRO A 80 -4.71 1.19 -6.84
CA PRO A 80 -5.67 1.57 -7.88
C PRO A 80 -6.02 0.42 -8.82
N ARG A 81 -7.31 0.07 -8.94
CA ARG A 81 -7.78 -1.07 -9.74
C ARG A 81 -7.53 -0.93 -11.24
N GLN A 82 -7.29 0.29 -11.71
CA GLN A 82 -7.17 0.65 -13.11
C GLN A 82 -5.89 1.46 -13.35
N GLY A 83 -5.45 1.46 -14.60
CA GLY A 83 -4.24 2.19 -15.01
C GLY A 83 -2.95 1.45 -14.67
N VAL A 84 -1.87 2.22 -14.60
CA VAL A 84 -0.51 1.70 -14.44
C VAL A 84 0.02 2.10 -13.06
N VAL A 85 0.35 1.11 -12.25
CA VAL A 85 0.95 1.29 -10.92
C VAL A 85 2.46 1.14 -11.01
N ARG A 86 3.20 2.15 -10.57
CA ARG A 86 4.66 2.08 -10.42
C ARG A 86 5.00 1.67 -8.99
N CYS A 87 5.68 0.53 -8.83
CA CYS A 87 6.00 0.01 -7.50
C CYS A 87 6.82 0.99 -6.65
N SER A 88 7.68 1.80 -7.28
CA SER A 88 8.48 2.84 -6.64
C SER A 88 7.66 3.90 -5.90
N GLU A 89 6.38 4.10 -6.29
CA GLU A 89 5.47 5.07 -5.67
C GLU A 89 4.68 4.47 -4.49
N HIS A 90 4.76 3.15 -4.30
CA HIS A 90 3.96 2.39 -3.33
C HIS A 90 4.80 1.43 -2.46
N LEU A 91 6.08 1.73 -2.26
CA LEU A 91 7.03 0.84 -1.59
C LEU A 91 6.59 0.45 -0.16
N SER A 92 6.05 1.39 0.62
CA SER A 92 5.56 1.11 1.97
C SER A 92 4.38 0.14 1.98
N THR A 93 3.42 0.32 1.07
CA THR A 93 2.31 -0.61 0.88
C THR A 93 2.82 -2.00 0.47
N LEU A 94 3.76 -2.06 -0.48
CA LEU A 94 4.33 -3.33 -0.94
C LEU A 94 5.17 -4.06 0.12
N LEU A 95 5.79 -3.30 1.03
CA LEU A 95 6.53 -3.82 2.17
C LEU A 95 5.59 -4.40 3.22
N LEU A 96 4.52 -3.66 3.58
CA LEU A 96 3.50 -4.13 4.53
C LEU A 96 2.82 -5.42 4.05
N HIS A 97 2.55 -5.51 2.76
CA HIS A 97 2.02 -6.72 2.11
C HIS A 97 3.13 -7.67 1.63
N GLY A 98 4.27 -7.64 2.33
CA GLY A 98 5.41 -8.49 2.07
C GLY A 98 5.20 -9.94 2.48
N ASP A 99 4.62 -10.08 3.67
CA ASP A 99 4.31 -11.32 4.37
C ASP A 99 2.99 -11.09 5.12
N GLU A 100 1.87 -11.31 4.43
CA GLU A 100 0.53 -11.10 4.99
C GLU A 100 0.26 -11.95 6.25
N PRO A 101 0.62 -13.25 6.31
CA PRO A 101 0.45 -14.03 7.54
C PRO A 101 1.20 -13.44 8.75
N LEU A 102 2.40 -12.89 8.54
CA LEU A 102 3.14 -12.23 9.61
C LEU A 102 2.48 -10.91 10.02
N LEU A 103 2.00 -10.12 9.04
CA LEU A 103 1.29 -8.88 9.29
C LEU A 103 -0.03 -9.12 10.06
N GLU A 104 -0.79 -10.15 9.69
CA GLU A 104 -2.03 -10.54 10.39
C GLU A 104 -1.75 -10.94 11.84
N ARG A 105 -0.66 -11.68 12.09
CA ARG A 105 -0.22 -12.02 13.46
C ARG A 105 0.18 -10.79 14.26
N LEU A 106 0.86 -9.84 13.63
CA LEU A 106 1.20 -8.56 14.26
C LEU A 106 -0.07 -7.80 14.64
N GLN A 107 -1.00 -7.63 13.69
CA GLN A 107 -2.28 -6.97 13.90
C GLN A 107 -3.07 -7.62 15.03
N ALA A 108 -3.24 -8.94 15.00
CA ALA A 108 -3.96 -9.68 16.04
C ALA A 108 -3.31 -9.49 17.43
N ARG A 109 -1.98 -9.40 17.50
CA ARG A 109 -1.27 -9.18 18.76
C ARG A 109 -1.47 -7.76 19.28
N VAL A 110 -1.19 -6.75 18.46
CA VAL A 110 -1.12 -5.36 18.95
C VAL A 110 -2.45 -4.63 18.92
N LEU A 111 -3.44 -5.10 18.16
CA LEU A 111 -4.77 -4.51 18.11
C LEU A 111 -5.79 -5.24 19.00
N ALA A 112 -5.41 -6.36 19.64
CA ALA A 112 -6.27 -7.12 20.56
C ALA A 112 -7.01 -6.24 21.60
N PRO A 113 -6.43 -5.17 22.18
CA PRO A 113 -7.17 -4.32 23.11
C PRO A 113 -8.40 -3.65 22.50
N LEU A 114 -8.39 -3.35 21.19
CA LEU A 114 -9.52 -2.77 20.48
C LEU A 114 -10.67 -3.77 20.24
N ASP A 115 -10.41 -5.08 20.35
CA ASP A 115 -11.45 -6.10 20.16
C ASP A 115 -12.41 -6.20 21.36
N THR A 116 -12.09 -5.49 22.46
CA THR A 116 -12.93 -5.38 23.66
C THR A 116 -14.08 -4.39 23.51
N VAL A 117 -14.09 -3.57 22.45
CA VAL A 117 -15.13 -2.57 22.19
C VAL A 117 -16.00 -2.94 20.98
N SER A 118 -17.17 -2.32 20.85
CA SER A 118 -18.04 -2.52 19.68
C SER A 118 -17.32 -2.19 18.36
N ALA A 119 -17.69 -2.86 17.26
CA ALA A 119 -17.07 -2.66 15.94
C ALA A 119 -17.04 -1.18 15.51
N GLY A 120 -18.16 -0.47 15.62
CA GLY A 120 -18.20 0.96 15.27
C GLY A 120 -17.33 1.85 16.17
N GLN A 121 -17.06 1.43 17.41
CA GLN A 121 -16.12 2.12 18.29
C GLN A 121 -14.67 1.75 17.94
N ARG A 122 -14.39 0.47 17.65
CA ARG A 122 -13.09 -0.02 17.19
C ARG A 122 -12.57 0.81 16.02
N ASP A 123 -13.39 0.98 14.97
CA ASP A 123 -12.97 1.71 13.77
C ASP A 123 -12.60 3.17 14.08
N ARG A 124 -13.44 3.86 14.86
CA ARG A 124 -13.20 5.25 15.28
C ARG A 124 -11.96 5.39 16.16
N LEU A 125 -11.72 4.44 17.06
CA LEU A 125 -10.55 4.44 17.94
C LEU A 125 -9.27 4.10 17.16
N ALA A 126 -9.30 3.11 16.27
CA ALA A 126 -8.21 2.75 15.39
C ALA A 126 -7.79 3.92 14.49
N GLU A 127 -8.76 4.60 13.86
CA GLU A 127 -8.50 5.80 13.05
C GLU A 127 -7.86 6.93 13.87
N THR A 128 -8.36 7.15 15.10
CA THR A 128 -7.85 8.19 15.99
C THR A 128 -6.45 7.86 16.49
N LEU A 129 -6.20 6.60 16.83
CA LEU A 129 -4.89 6.12 17.27
C LEU A 129 -3.86 6.29 16.17
N LEU A 130 -4.17 5.87 14.93
CA LEU A 130 -3.27 6.03 13.80
C LEU A 130 -2.97 7.50 13.51
N ALA A 131 -3.99 8.36 13.50
CA ALA A 131 -3.79 9.79 13.30
C ALA A 131 -2.89 10.39 14.39
N TRP A 132 -3.12 10.04 15.65
CA TRP A 132 -2.35 10.52 16.79
C TRP A 132 -0.90 10.06 16.77
N LEU A 133 -0.64 8.78 16.44
CA LEU A 133 0.70 8.24 16.32
C LEU A 133 1.52 8.96 15.22
N LEU A 134 0.87 9.31 14.10
CA LEU A 134 1.50 9.98 12.96
C LEU A 134 1.67 11.49 13.13
N SER A 135 0.87 12.11 14.00
CA SER A 135 0.93 13.55 14.30
C SER A 135 1.85 13.88 15.49
N GLY A 136 2.77 12.98 15.86
CA GLY A 136 3.65 13.22 17.01
C GLY A 136 2.89 13.43 18.32
N SER A 137 1.73 12.79 18.48
CA SER A 137 0.86 12.91 19.64
C SER A 137 0.17 14.29 19.83
N ASN A 138 0.10 15.12 18.79
CA ASN A 138 -0.55 16.44 18.81
C ASN A 138 -2.08 16.37 18.59
N VAL A 139 -2.87 16.81 19.58
CA VAL A 139 -4.35 16.76 19.54
C VAL A 139 -4.97 17.68 18.47
N PRO A 140 -4.61 18.99 18.39
CA PRO A 140 -5.04 19.87 17.30
C PRO A 140 -4.84 19.27 15.90
N ASP A 141 -3.67 18.67 15.64
CA ASP A 141 -3.36 18.10 14.32
C ASP A 141 -4.24 16.90 14.00
N VAL A 142 -4.51 16.06 15.00
CA VAL A 142 -5.44 14.92 14.87
C VAL A 142 -6.86 15.41 14.59
N ALA A 143 -7.32 16.43 15.31
CA ALA A 143 -8.65 17.02 15.11
C ALA A 143 -8.81 17.58 13.69
N ALA A 144 -7.80 18.32 13.21
CA ALA A 144 -7.79 18.87 11.85
C ALA A 144 -7.80 17.74 10.81
N ARG A 145 -6.97 16.71 10.99
CA ARG A 145 -6.86 15.57 10.06
C ARG A 145 -8.11 14.72 9.99
N LEU A 146 -8.80 14.53 11.11
CA LEU A 146 -10.02 13.72 11.19
C LEU A 146 -11.30 14.54 11.03
N HIS A 147 -11.20 15.87 10.85
CA HIS A 147 -12.33 16.79 10.77
C HIS A 147 -13.30 16.65 11.95
N ILE A 148 -12.78 16.49 13.17
CA ILE A 148 -13.56 16.39 14.40
C ILE A 148 -13.10 17.40 15.45
N HIS A 149 -13.96 17.70 16.42
CA HIS A 149 -13.64 18.63 17.49
C HIS A 149 -12.48 18.11 18.39
N PRO A 150 -11.54 18.96 18.85
CA PRO A 150 -10.44 18.55 19.74
C PRO A 150 -10.88 17.84 21.03
N GLN A 151 -12.03 18.22 21.59
CA GLN A 151 -12.61 17.55 22.76
C GLN A 151 -12.92 16.06 22.47
N THR A 152 -13.39 15.76 21.25
CA THR A 152 -13.70 14.39 20.81
C THR A 152 -12.41 13.58 20.66
N VAL A 153 -11.34 14.19 20.15
CA VAL A 153 -10.01 13.56 20.12
C VAL A 153 -9.56 13.22 21.53
N ARG A 154 -9.59 14.17 22.47
CA ARG A 154 -9.20 13.93 23.88
C ARG A 154 -10.04 12.85 24.54
N TYR A 155 -11.34 12.78 24.23
CA TYR A 155 -12.20 11.71 24.71
C TYR A 155 -11.76 10.35 24.19
N ARG A 156 -11.54 10.21 22.87
CA ARG A 156 -11.08 8.96 22.26
C ARG A 156 -9.69 8.56 22.75
N LEU A 157 -8.77 9.50 22.92
CA LEU A 157 -7.43 9.24 23.47
C LEU A 157 -7.50 8.71 24.91
N ARG A 158 -8.36 9.27 25.77
CA ARG A 158 -8.58 8.71 27.12
C ARG A 158 -9.16 7.30 27.09
N GLN A 159 -9.93 6.94 26.07
CA GLN A 159 -10.39 5.56 25.90
C GLN A 159 -9.25 4.65 25.46
N LEU A 160 -8.41 5.10 24.53
CA LEU A 160 -7.22 4.38 24.09
C LEU A 160 -6.23 4.18 25.25
N GLU A 161 -5.98 5.20 26.07
CA GLU A 161 -5.15 5.11 27.29
C GLU A 161 -5.69 4.06 28.26
N LYS A 162 -7.02 3.93 28.41
CA LYS A 162 -7.61 2.87 29.24
C LYS A 162 -7.44 1.46 28.67
N LEU A 163 -7.43 1.33 27.35
CA LEU A 163 -7.30 0.03 26.67
C LEU A 163 -5.85 -0.45 26.61
N PHE A 164 -4.92 0.46 26.34
CA PHE A 164 -3.52 0.14 26.06
C PHE A 164 -2.57 0.49 27.21
N GLY A 165 -2.96 1.39 28.13
CA GLY A 165 -2.12 1.85 29.22
C GLY A 165 -0.81 2.47 28.74
N ASP A 166 0.26 2.22 29.49
CA ASP A 166 1.60 2.75 29.22
C ASP A 166 2.20 2.28 27.89
N ALA A 167 1.66 1.20 27.30
CA ALA A 167 2.12 0.67 26.01
C ALA A 167 1.95 1.67 24.86
N LEU A 168 1.05 2.66 24.96
CA LEU A 168 0.93 3.75 23.97
C LEU A 168 2.14 4.69 23.93
N HIS A 169 2.96 4.68 24.97
CA HIS A 169 4.12 5.54 25.11
C HIS A 169 5.43 4.81 24.81
N ASP A 170 5.42 3.48 24.76
CA ASP A 170 6.56 2.65 24.39
C ASP A 170 6.89 2.79 22.88
N PRO A 171 8.13 3.18 22.49
CA PRO A 171 8.50 3.39 21.10
C PRO A 171 8.32 2.16 20.19
N GLU A 172 8.64 0.97 20.69
CA GLU A 172 8.53 -0.28 19.92
C GLU A 172 7.05 -0.64 19.67
N THR A 173 6.22 -0.54 20.72
CA THR A 173 4.77 -0.75 20.60
C THR A 173 4.14 0.26 19.65
N ARG A 174 4.57 1.53 19.70
CA ARG A 174 4.07 2.56 18.77
C ARG A 174 4.41 2.23 17.31
N LEU A 175 5.61 1.72 17.04
CA LEU A 175 5.99 1.27 15.69
C LEU A 175 5.07 0.15 15.23
N ASP A 176 4.90 -0.89 16.05
CA ASP A 176 4.01 -2.02 15.73
C ASP A 176 2.57 -1.56 15.47
N LEU A 177 2.04 -0.67 16.30
CA LEU A 177 0.71 -0.09 16.12
C LEU A 177 0.59 0.70 14.81
N ILE A 178 1.61 1.50 14.45
CA ILE A 178 1.63 2.21 13.16
C ILE A 178 1.56 1.21 12.02
N LEU A 179 2.38 0.15 12.02
CA LEU A 179 2.41 -0.86 10.95
C LEU A 179 1.06 -1.57 10.83
N ALA A 180 0.52 -2.05 11.95
CA ALA A 180 -0.76 -2.75 12.03
C ALA A 180 -1.95 -1.89 11.54
N LEU A 181 -2.07 -0.67 12.05
CA LEU A 181 -3.15 0.25 11.71
C LEU A 181 -3.03 0.80 10.28
N ARG A 182 -1.81 1.02 9.79
CA ARG A 182 -1.60 1.42 8.38
C ARG A 182 -2.12 0.34 7.46
N ALA A 183 -1.80 -0.92 7.72
CA ALA A 183 -2.31 -2.04 6.96
C ALA A 183 -3.85 -2.14 7.03
N GLU A 184 -4.50 -1.99 8.19
CA GLU A 184 -5.97 -2.00 8.26
C GLU A 184 -6.60 -0.83 7.47
N SER A 185 -6.04 0.37 7.58
CA SER A 185 -6.58 1.57 6.92
C SER A 185 -6.56 1.48 5.39
N LEU A 186 -5.61 0.72 4.83
CA LEU A 186 -5.52 0.48 3.39
C LEU A 186 -6.64 -0.44 2.89
N HIS A 187 -7.16 -1.34 3.73
CA HIS A 187 -8.32 -2.17 3.44
C HIS A 187 -9.64 -1.42 3.64
N ALA A 188 -9.74 -0.59 4.70
CA ALA A 188 -10.98 0.09 5.07
C ALA A 188 -11.40 1.21 4.09
N ARG A 189 -10.46 1.85 3.38
CA ARG A 189 -10.75 2.93 2.41
C ARG A 189 -11.49 2.48 1.14
N GLN A 190 -11.91 1.22 1.06
CA GLN A 190 -12.31 0.57 -0.19
C GLN A 190 -13.54 -0.32 -0.09
N ASN A 191 -14.12 -0.43 1.11
CA ASN A 191 -15.50 -0.85 1.34
C ASN A 191 -16.39 0.38 1.45
#